data_AF-A0A7X7FP04-F1
#
_entry.id   AF-A0A7X7FP04-F1
#
_cell.length_a   1.000
_cell.length_b   1.000
_cell.length_c   1.000
_cell.angle_alpha   90.00
_cell.angle_beta   90.00
_cell.angle_gamma   90.00
#
_symmetry.space_group_name_H-M   'P 1'
#
loop_
_entity.id
_entity.type
_entity.pdbx_description
1 polymer ?
#
loop_
_entity_poly.entity_id
_entity_poly.type
_entity_poly.pdbx_seq_one_letter_code
_entity_poly.pdbx_strand_id
1 'polypeptide(L)'
;MRTQGDLLRYLLNINTVWGLMILSAFGLCVAQHYLPTTTVIPAGAVRDGLNMLTVRIKGPGDRAASFDCPLWLGPDGLNLPADAKLRGEGRPWLISARRIDGGHLLKWDSDDPGRYEVVVNNKSVGRGSVVTLQSMTDAAFDYAQNGFEICLGLVAAMVLFLGLMKVGEDAGIVQLVAHVFHPIIRLLFPQVPRDHPANGAILMNMTTTILGLGNAATPFGLKAMEQLQELNPHKGVASDSQVMLLAYNTAGFALLPTTLLALRKSAGCSDPFEIIGTCMIAGATSTIVAILGARLLGRLPMFSLKAALAEAQREGIEPQADAAVAKSGKEQPS
;
A
#
# COMPACT_ATOMS: atom_id res chain seq x y z
N MET A 1 -8.88 -4.69 28.02
CA MET A 1 -8.68 -5.38 26.72
C MET A 1 -9.49 -4.76 25.58
N ARG A 2 -10.79 -4.44 25.74
CA ARG A 2 -11.58 -3.74 24.70
C ARG A 2 -10.99 -2.39 24.26
N THR A 3 -10.67 -1.51 25.21
CA THR A 3 -10.03 -0.21 24.91
C THR A 3 -8.68 -0.30 24.20
N GLN A 4 -7.90 -1.34 24.47
CA GLN A 4 -6.64 -1.59 23.75
C GLN A 4 -6.90 -2.12 22.33
N GLY A 5 -7.95 -2.93 22.14
CA GLY A 5 -8.38 -3.40 20.81
C GLY A 5 -8.94 -2.28 19.94
N ASP A 6 -9.75 -1.38 20.51
CA ASP A 6 -10.32 -0.24 19.80
C ASP A 6 -9.24 0.77 19.39
N LEU A 7 -8.25 1.01 20.28
CA LEU A 7 -7.08 1.82 19.96
C LEU A 7 -6.24 1.18 18.84
N LEU A 8 -6.02 -0.14 18.88
CA LEU A 8 -5.29 -0.85 17.83
C LEU A 8 -6.04 -0.77 16.48
N ARG A 9 -7.36 -0.96 16.48
CA ARG A 9 -8.21 -0.84 15.29
C ARG A 9 -8.19 0.59 14.74
N TYR A 10 -8.17 1.60 15.61
CA TYR A 10 -8.05 3.00 15.20
C TYR A 10 -6.67 3.32 14.59
N LEU A 11 -5.58 2.82 15.19
CA LEU A 11 -4.22 3.02 14.69
C LEU A 11 -3.94 2.25 13.40
N LEU A 12 -4.56 1.08 13.22
CA LEU A 12 -4.47 0.28 12.00
C LEU A 12 -5.47 0.70 10.91
N ASN A 13 -6.35 1.66 11.20
CA ASN A 13 -7.22 2.23 10.18
C ASN A 13 -6.36 2.95 9.14
N ILE A 14 -6.56 2.58 7.88
CA ILE A 14 -5.81 3.11 6.74
C ILE A 14 -5.78 4.65 6.74
N ASN A 15 -6.91 5.30 7.02
CA ASN A 15 -6.99 6.77 7.04
C ASN A 15 -6.12 7.38 8.15
N THR A 16 -6.07 6.72 9.32
CA THR A 16 -5.24 7.15 10.45
C THR A 16 -3.76 7.00 10.11
N VAL A 17 -3.37 5.88 9.50
CA VAL A 17 -1.98 5.62 9.08
C VAL A 17 -1.52 6.67 8.07
N TRP A 18 -2.29 6.90 7.01
CA TRP A 18 -1.97 7.93 6.01
C TRP A 18 -1.91 9.32 6.62
N GLY A 19 -2.88 9.68 7.46
CA GLY A 19 -2.92 10.96 8.14
C GLY A 19 -1.68 11.21 9.00
N LEU A 20 -1.27 10.21 9.80
CA LEU A 20 -0.07 10.28 10.63
C LEU A 20 1.20 10.39 9.78
N MET A 21 1.30 9.65 8.68
CA MET A 21 2.45 9.75 7.77
C MET A 21 2.56 11.13 7.12
N ILE A 22 1.45 11.69 6.63
CA ILE A 22 1.43 13.02 6.01
C ILE A 22 1.80 14.10 7.03
N LEU A 23 1.17 14.08 8.22
CA LEU A 23 1.40 15.07 9.26
C LEU A 23 2.83 15.00 9.81
N SER A 24 3.37 13.79 10.00
CA SER A 24 4.75 13.62 10.46
C SER A 24 5.77 14.06 9.42
N ALA A 25 5.56 13.72 8.14
CA ALA A 25 6.43 14.17 7.06
C ALA A 25 6.39 15.71 6.90
N PHE A 26 5.20 16.31 6.94
CA PHE A 26 5.04 17.76 6.87
C PHE A 26 5.67 18.46 8.08
N GLY A 27 5.43 17.96 9.29
CA GLY A 27 6.02 18.49 10.52
C GLY A 27 7.55 18.42 10.50
N LEU A 28 8.11 17.30 10.02
CA LEU A 28 9.56 17.16 9.85
C LEU A 28 10.10 18.13 8.80
N CYS A 29 9.41 18.31 7.68
CA CYS A 29 9.79 19.27 6.63
C CYS A 29 9.80 20.70 7.16
N VAL A 30 8.75 21.12 7.87
CA VAL A 30 8.68 22.45 8.51
C VAL A 30 9.83 22.62 9.51
N ALA A 31 10.07 21.61 10.36
CA ALA A 31 11.18 21.65 11.31
C ALA A 31 12.52 21.79 10.61
N GLN A 32 12.77 21.02 9.54
CA GLN A 32 14.01 21.07 8.77
C GLN A 32 14.17 22.36 7.95
N HIS A 33 13.07 22.99 7.54
CA HIS A 33 13.09 24.25 6.80
C HIS A 33 13.47 25.43 7.70
N TYR A 34 13.02 25.43 8.96
CA TYR A 34 13.30 26.54 9.90
C TYR A 34 14.46 26.29 10.85
N LEU A 35 14.86 25.04 11.08
CA LEU A 35 15.98 24.72 11.96
C LEU A 35 17.25 24.48 11.15
N PRO A 36 18.37 25.11 11.54
CA PRO A 36 19.64 24.89 10.86
C PRO A 36 20.12 23.47 11.04
N THR A 37 20.76 22.94 10.00
CA THR A 37 21.33 21.61 9.99
C THR A 37 22.51 21.55 10.96
N THR A 38 22.55 20.49 11.76
CA THR A 38 23.58 20.30 12.78
C THR A 38 24.38 19.03 12.46
N THR A 39 25.71 19.16 12.42
CA THR A 39 26.63 18.06 12.14
C THR A 39 27.68 17.97 13.24
N VAL A 40 27.88 16.76 13.78
CA VAL A 40 28.92 16.49 14.76
C VAL A 40 30.20 16.13 14.03
N ILE A 41 31.26 16.90 14.29
CA ILE A 41 32.61 16.63 13.80
C ILE A 41 33.38 15.94 14.93
N PRO A 42 33.73 14.65 14.80
CA PRO A 42 34.50 13.94 15.82
C PRO A 42 35.88 14.59 16.04
N ALA A 43 36.38 14.59 17.28
CA ALA A 43 37.69 15.15 17.60
C ALA A 43 38.82 14.59 16.72
N GLY A 44 38.78 13.29 16.40
CA GLY A 44 39.77 12.63 15.53
C GLY A 44 39.66 12.93 14.03
N ALA A 45 38.68 13.72 13.61
CA ALA A 45 38.55 14.20 12.23
C ALA A 45 39.29 15.54 12.00
N VAL A 46 39.57 16.27 13.08
CA VAL A 46 40.21 17.59 13.08
C VAL A 46 41.69 17.43 13.47
N ARG A 47 42.56 18.23 12.86
CA ARG A 47 44.00 18.33 13.15
C ARG A 47 44.30 19.70 13.76
N ASP A 48 45.43 19.81 14.45
CA ASP A 48 45.89 21.10 14.98
C ASP A 48 46.18 22.06 13.81
N GLY A 49 45.68 23.29 13.92
CA GLY A 49 45.81 24.31 12.88
C GLY A 49 44.73 24.23 11.79
N LEU A 50 45.16 24.18 10.52
CA LEU A 50 44.28 24.29 9.36
C LEU A 50 43.59 22.97 9.02
N ASN A 51 42.28 23.02 8.82
CA ASN A 51 41.43 21.92 8.42
C ASN A 51 40.59 22.34 7.21
N MET A 52 40.26 21.40 6.33
CA MET A 52 39.36 21.69 5.20
C MET A 52 38.00 21.04 5.45
N LEU A 53 36.95 21.85 5.52
CA LEU A 53 35.55 21.44 5.53
C LEU A 53 34.98 21.53 4.11
N THR A 54 34.35 20.47 3.66
CA THR A 54 33.63 20.43 2.39
C THR A 54 32.19 20.03 2.68
N VAL A 55 31.22 20.89 2.38
CA VAL A 55 29.79 20.56 2.41
C VAL A 55 29.33 20.35 0.97
N ARG A 56 28.96 19.12 0.63
CA ARG A 56 28.41 18.76 -0.67
C ARG A 56 26.92 18.60 -0.55
N ILE A 57 26.15 19.21 -1.44
CA ILE A 57 24.70 19.05 -1.53
C ILE A 57 24.37 18.58 -2.94
N LYS A 58 23.78 17.39 -3.06
CA LYS A 58 23.26 16.85 -4.31
C LYS A 58 21.76 17.09 -4.35
N GLY A 59 21.35 18.08 -5.13
CA GLY A 59 19.95 18.43 -5.37
C GLY A 59 19.31 17.61 -6.49
N PRO A 60 18.02 17.87 -6.79
CA PRO A 60 17.32 17.26 -7.92
C PRO A 60 18.00 17.61 -9.26
N GLY A 61 18.04 16.66 -10.20
CA GLY A 61 18.56 16.90 -11.56
C GLY A 61 20.09 17.02 -11.69
N ASP A 62 20.84 16.33 -10.84
CA ASP A 62 22.32 16.28 -10.84
C ASP A 62 23.03 17.62 -10.54
N ARG A 63 22.28 18.63 -10.07
CA ARG A 63 22.85 19.84 -9.47
C ARG A 63 23.59 19.47 -8.19
N ALA A 64 24.91 19.61 -8.22
CA ALA A 64 25.76 19.41 -7.06
C ALA A 64 26.41 20.74 -6.67
N ALA A 65 26.09 21.24 -5.47
CA ALA A 65 26.81 22.34 -4.86
C ALA A 65 27.91 21.76 -3.96
N SER A 66 29.14 22.27 -4.07
CA SER A 66 30.23 21.94 -3.15
C SER A 66 30.74 23.24 -2.56
N PHE A 67 30.78 23.31 -1.23
CA PHE A 67 31.30 24.45 -0.49
C PHE A 67 32.51 24.01 0.30
N ASP A 68 33.68 24.48 -0.13
CA ASP A 68 34.95 24.23 0.53
C ASP A 68 35.30 25.43 1.40
N CYS A 69 35.51 25.18 2.69
CA CYS A 69 35.78 26.19 3.69
C CYS A 69 36.95 25.75 4.58
N PRO A 70 38.03 26.53 4.63
CA PRO A 70 39.09 26.28 5.59
C PRO A 70 38.59 26.59 7.02
N LEU A 71 39.00 25.79 7.99
CA LEU A 71 38.64 25.87 9.40
C LEU A 71 39.90 25.86 10.26
N TRP A 72 39.97 26.74 11.26
CA TRP A 72 41.14 26.84 12.13
C TRP A 72 40.79 26.34 13.53
N LEU A 73 41.50 25.32 14.00
CA LEU A 73 41.37 24.88 15.39
C LEU A 73 42.20 25.80 16.29
N GLY A 74 41.51 26.66 17.04
CA GLY A 74 42.10 27.55 18.05
C GLY A 74 41.91 27.02 19.48
N PRO A 75 42.43 27.76 20.49
CA PRO A 75 42.34 27.38 21.91
C PRO A 75 40.89 27.19 22.40
N ASP A 76 39.97 28.01 21.87
CA ASP A 76 38.55 28.03 22.25
C ASP A 76 37.66 27.15 21.34
N GLY A 77 38.25 26.48 20.33
CA GLY A 77 37.56 25.58 19.41
C GLY A 77 37.73 25.95 17.93
N LEU A 78 36.78 25.50 17.11
CA LEU A 78 36.83 25.60 15.65
C LEU A 78 36.37 27.00 15.18
N ASN A 79 37.30 27.78 14.65
CA ASN A 79 37.04 29.13 14.13
C ASN A 79 36.55 29.08 12.69
N LEU A 80 35.42 29.76 12.46
CA LEU A 80 34.77 29.87 11.16
C LEU A 80 35.16 31.20 10.48
N PRO A 81 35.60 31.19 9.21
CA PRO A 81 35.83 32.40 8.41
C PRO A 81 34.59 33.29 8.34
N ALA A 82 34.79 34.60 8.26
CA ALA A 82 33.68 35.57 8.21
C ALA A 82 32.86 35.44 6.91
N ASP A 83 33.52 35.19 5.79
CA ASP A 83 32.92 34.94 4.47
C ASP A 83 32.09 33.65 4.43
N ALA A 84 32.49 32.63 5.21
CA ALA A 84 31.75 31.38 5.33
C ALA A 84 30.44 31.51 6.10
N LYS A 85 30.26 32.59 6.86
CA LYS A 85 29.00 32.90 7.57
C LYS A 85 28.00 33.67 6.71
N LEU A 86 28.44 34.22 5.58
CA LEU A 86 27.59 34.98 4.68
C LEU A 86 26.74 34.02 3.83
N ARG A 87 25.42 34.10 4.01
CA ARG A 87 24.43 33.46 3.12
C ARG A 87 24.68 33.94 1.69
N GLY A 88 24.91 33.00 0.78
CA GLY A 88 25.16 33.26 -0.62
C GLY A 88 24.26 32.39 -1.49
N GLU A 89 23.95 32.86 -2.70
CA GLU A 89 23.12 32.13 -3.65
C GLU A 89 23.84 30.86 -4.12
N GLY A 90 23.14 29.72 -4.13
CA GLY A 90 23.70 28.45 -4.62
C GLY A 90 24.75 27.79 -3.72
N ARG A 91 24.90 28.21 -2.46
CA ARG A 91 25.87 27.63 -1.52
C ARG A 91 25.35 27.57 -0.08
N PRO A 92 25.75 26.54 0.70
CA PRO A 92 25.52 26.53 2.14
C PRO A 92 26.34 27.61 2.86
N TRP A 93 25.91 28.00 4.06
CA TRP A 93 26.64 28.89 4.95
C TRP A 93 26.76 28.30 6.35
N LEU A 94 27.83 28.66 7.05
CA LEU A 94 28.13 28.20 8.40
C LEU A 94 27.59 29.20 9.42
N ILE A 95 26.89 28.72 10.45
CA ILE A 95 26.27 29.58 11.47
C ILE A 95 27.15 29.64 12.71
N SER A 96 27.51 28.48 13.25
CA SER A 96 28.33 28.40 14.47
C SER A 96 29.04 27.06 14.58
N ALA A 97 30.18 27.04 15.26
CA ALA A 97 30.84 25.82 15.68
C ALA A 97 31.07 25.91 17.19
N ARG A 98 30.62 24.91 17.94
CA ARG A 98 30.78 24.84 19.40
C ARG A 98 31.49 23.55 19.79
N ARG A 99 32.42 23.62 20.74
CA ARG A 99 33.05 22.42 21.30
C ARG A 99 32.05 21.62 22.13
N ILE A 100 32.08 20.29 21.99
CA ILE A 100 31.28 19.33 22.77
C ILE A 100 32.18 18.19 23.25
N ASP A 101 31.70 17.39 24.19
CA ASP A 101 32.41 16.19 24.63
C ASP A 101 32.59 15.22 23.45
N GLY A 102 33.84 14.99 23.05
CA GLY A 102 34.20 14.13 21.92
C GLY A 102 34.31 14.81 20.55
N GLY A 103 34.14 16.14 20.44
CA GLY A 103 34.33 16.82 19.14
C GLY A 103 33.81 18.26 19.07
N HIS A 104 33.29 18.61 17.90
CA HIS A 104 32.72 19.94 17.62
C HIS A 104 31.33 19.80 16.97
N LEU A 105 30.39 20.63 17.41
CA LEU A 105 29.06 20.75 16.85
C LEU A 105 29.03 21.89 15.84
N LEU A 106 28.93 21.56 14.55
CA LEU A 106 28.81 22.52 13.46
C LEU A 106 27.34 22.73 13.12
N LYS A 107 26.87 23.98 13.22
CA LYS A 107 25.56 24.41 12.69
C LYS A 107 25.78 25.13 11.38
N TRP A 108 25.03 24.75 10.36
CA TRP A 108 25.08 25.30 9.01
C TRP A 108 23.71 25.18 8.36
N ASP A 109 23.49 25.88 7.26
CA ASP A 109 22.21 25.91 6.58
C ASP A 109 22.37 26.14 5.07
N SER A 110 21.32 25.87 4.31
CA SER A 110 21.33 25.92 2.84
C SER A 110 19.93 26.21 2.29
N ASP A 111 19.87 27.09 1.29
CA ASP A 111 18.65 27.33 0.52
C ASP A 111 18.37 26.22 -0.50
N ASP A 112 19.43 25.56 -0.97
CA ASP A 112 19.32 24.45 -1.91
C ASP A 112 18.93 23.16 -1.18
N PRO A 113 17.79 22.54 -1.54
CA PRO A 113 17.39 21.25 -1.02
C PRO A 113 18.25 20.15 -1.63
N GLY A 114 18.48 19.07 -0.89
CA GLY A 114 19.20 17.92 -1.41
C GLY A 114 19.82 17.04 -0.35
N ARG A 115 20.41 15.94 -0.80
CA ARG A 115 21.21 15.08 0.08
C ARG A 115 22.56 15.72 0.30
N TYR A 116 22.92 15.93 1.56
CA TYR A 116 24.20 16.53 1.91
C TYR A 116 25.19 15.49 2.43
N GLU A 117 26.47 15.80 2.21
CA GLU A 117 27.59 15.14 2.86
C GLU A 117 28.57 16.21 3.35
N VAL A 118 28.90 16.13 4.64
CA VAL A 118 29.91 16.98 5.28
C VAL A 118 31.19 16.16 5.42
N VAL A 119 32.27 16.68 4.86
CA VAL A 119 33.60 16.06 4.84
C VAL A 119 34.59 17.00 5.53
N VAL A 120 35.41 16.47 6.43
CA VAL A 120 36.51 17.20 7.07
C VAL A 120 37.81 16.44 6.80
N ASN A 121 38.80 17.11 6.20
CA ASN A 121 40.09 16.51 5.86
C ASN A 121 39.97 15.17 5.11
N ASN A 122 39.11 15.11 4.10
CA ASN A 122 38.77 13.90 3.32
C ASN A 122 38.08 12.76 4.10
N LYS A 123 37.62 13.01 5.33
CA LYS A 123 36.80 12.06 6.11
C LYS A 123 35.35 12.55 6.16
N SER A 124 34.42 11.70 5.76
CA SER A 124 32.98 11.98 5.90
C SER A 124 32.60 11.99 7.38
N VAL A 125 32.00 13.09 7.86
CA VAL A 125 31.63 13.31 9.27
C VAL A 125 30.12 13.44 9.48
N GLY A 126 29.34 13.65 8.40
CA GLY A 126 27.89 13.70 8.48
C GLY A 126 27.21 13.57 7.13
N ARG A 127 26.03 12.96 7.10
CA ARG A 127 25.19 12.82 5.92
C ARG A 127 23.72 12.99 6.30
N GLY A 128 22.93 13.56 5.41
CA GLY A 128 21.50 13.73 5.62
C GLY A 128 20.81 14.37 4.43
N SER A 129 19.64 14.94 4.66
CA SER A 129 18.87 15.68 3.66
C SER A 129 18.52 17.08 4.19
N VAL A 130 18.70 18.08 3.34
CA VAL A 130 18.10 19.41 3.51
C VAL A 130 16.84 19.44 2.66
N VAL A 131 15.72 19.85 3.25
CA VAL A 131 14.44 19.98 2.56
C VAL A 131 13.90 21.38 2.77
N THR A 132 13.27 21.93 1.73
CA THR A 132 12.60 23.23 1.79
C THR A 132 11.12 23.07 1.51
N LEU A 133 10.30 23.99 2.02
CA LEU A 133 8.86 23.99 1.74
C LEU A 133 8.56 24.07 0.25
N GLN A 134 9.36 24.81 -0.51
CA GLN A 134 9.26 24.89 -1.97
C GLN A 134 9.54 23.51 -2.59
N SER A 135 10.64 22.86 -2.23
CA SER A 135 11.00 21.54 -2.76
C SER A 135 9.96 20.45 -2.46
N MET A 136 9.29 20.54 -1.30
CA MET A 136 8.19 19.64 -0.95
C MET A 136 6.95 19.91 -1.82
N THR A 137 6.64 21.19 -2.05
CA THR A 137 5.52 21.60 -2.89
C THR A 137 5.74 21.17 -4.34
N ASP A 138 6.92 21.44 -4.89
CA ASP A 138 7.30 21.04 -6.25
C ASP A 138 7.23 19.52 -6.41
N ALA A 139 7.82 18.77 -5.47
CA ALA A 139 7.73 17.32 -5.48
C ALA A 139 6.28 16.81 -5.44
N ALA A 140 5.40 17.44 -4.66
CA ALA A 140 3.98 17.05 -4.61
C ALA A 140 3.29 17.24 -5.96
N PHE A 141 3.56 18.34 -6.68
CA PHE A 141 3.04 18.57 -8.03
C PHE A 141 3.65 17.60 -9.05
N ASP A 142 4.95 17.34 -9.00
CA ASP A 142 5.62 16.38 -9.88
C ASP A 142 5.04 14.97 -9.72
N TYR A 143 4.82 14.52 -8.47
CA TYR A 143 4.17 13.23 -8.21
C TYR A 143 2.71 13.20 -8.70
N ALA A 144 1.98 14.31 -8.57
CA ALA A 144 0.62 14.41 -9.10
C ALA A 144 0.59 14.30 -10.63
N GLN A 145 1.52 14.97 -11.32
CA GLN A 145 1.65 14.89 -12.78
C GLN A 145 2.04 13.47 -13.22
N ASN A 146 3.06 12.87 -12.59
CA ASN A 146 3.46 11.49 -12.86
C ASN A 146 2.29 10.52 -12.67
N GLY A 147 1.50 10.70 -11.61
CA GLY A 147 0.29 9.92 -11.37
C GLY A 147 -0.73 10.06 -12.51
N PHE A 148 -0.94 11.29 -13.00
CA PHE A 148 -1.84 11.54 -14.12
C PHE A 148 -1.36 10.89 -15.43
N GLU A 149 -0.08 10.96 -15.75
CA GLU A 149 0.52 10.32 -16.93
C GLU A 149 0.36 8.80 -16.90
N ILE A 150 0.62 8.18 -15.75
CA ILE A 150 0.41 6.73 -15.54
C ILE A 150 -1.08 6.39 -15.72
N CYS A 151 -1.98 7.17 -15.13
CA CYS A 151 -3.42 6.97 -15.23
C CYS A 151 -3.91 7.06 -16.68
N LEU A 152 -3.43 8.04 -17.47
CA LEU A 152 -3.81 8.15 -18.89
C LEU A 152 -3.42 6.91 -19.69
N GLY A 153 -2.19 6.42 -19.51
CA GLY A 153 -1.72 5.20 -20.16
C GLY A 153 -2.55 3.97 -19.75
N LEU A 154 -2.86 3.86 -18.45
CA LEU A 154 -3.70 2.78 -17.91
C LEU A 154 -5.13 2.84 -18.48
N VAL A 155 -5.76 4.02 -18.50
CA VAL A 155 -7.13 4.21 -19.00
C VAL A 155 -7.23 3.80 -20.46
N ALA A 156 -6.32 4.25 -21.32
CA ALA A 156 -6.34 3.90 -22.74
C ALA A 156 -6.26 2.38 -22.97
N ALA A 157 -5.33 1.71 -22.27
CA ALA A 157 -5.20 0.26 -22.35
C ALA A 157 -6.43 -0.48 -21.77
N MET A 158 -6.96 -0.03 -20.63
CA MET A 158 -8.15 -0.64 -20.03
C MET A 158 -9.39 -0.49 -20.90
N VAL A 159 -9.63 0.68 -21.48
CA VAL A 159 -10.77 0.91 -22.40
C VAL A 159 -10.70 -0.06 -23.58
N LEU A 160 -9.52 -0.26 -24.18
CA LEU A 160 -9.31 -1.20 -25.26
C LEU A 160 -9.63 -2.65 -24.83
N PHE A 161 -9.04 -3.11 -23.74
CA PHE A 161 -9.21 -4.49 -23.28
C PHE A 161 -10.64 -4.76 -22.80
N LEU A 162 -11.27 -3.81 -22.10
CA LEU A 162 -12.68 -3.93 -21.69
C LEU A 162 -13.61 -3.93 -22.90
N GLY A 163 -13.36 -3.11 -23.92
CA GLY A 163 -14.11 -3.13 -25.17
C GLY A 163 -14.00 -4.47 -25.91
N LEU A 164 -12.78 -5.00 -26.04
CA LEU A 164 -12.54 -6.33 -26.63
C LEU A 164 -13.25 -7.43 -25.83
N MET A 165 -13.18 -7.39 -24.51
CA MET A 165 -13.87 -8.36 -23.65
C MET A 165 -15.40 -8.23 -23.76
N LYS A 166 -15.93 -7.02 -23.91
CA LYS A 166 -17.36 -6.81 -24.12
C LYS A 166 -17.85 -7.44 -25.42
N VAL A 167 -17.06 -7.32 -26.50
CA VAL A 167 -17.32 -8.03 -27.76
C VAL A 167 -17.28 -9.55 -27.56
N GLY A 168 -16.33 -10.06 -26.75
CA GLY A 168 -16.24 -11.48 -26.42
C GLY A 168 -17.44 -11.99 -25.59
N GLU A 169 -17.94 -11.18 -24.66
CA GLU A 169 -19.17 -11.46 -23.91
C GLU A 169 -20.37 -11.55 -24.85
N ASP A 170 -20.56 -10.55 -25.72
CA ASP A 170 -21.66 -10.52 -26.68
C ASP A 170 -21.56 -11.67 -27.72
N ALA A 171 -20.34 -12.17 -27.97
CA ALA A 171 -20.07 -13.36 -28.78
C ALA A 171 -20.33 -14.70 -28.06
N GLY A 172 -20.74 -14.69 -26.79
CA GLY A 172 -21.13 -15.90 -26.06
C GLY A 172 -19.99 -16.58 -25.28
N ILE A 173 -18.79 -15.99 -25.22
CA ILE A 173 -17.63 -16.60 -24.53
C ILE A 173 -17.90 -16.77 -23.04
N VAL A 174 -18.58 -15.78 -22.44
CA VAL A 174 -18.93 -15.82 -21.01
C VAL A 174 -19.85 -17.00 -20.70
N GLN A 175 -20.85 -17.26 -21.54
CA GLN A 175 -21.80 -18.37 -21.38
C GLN A 175 -21.12 -19.72 -21.56
N LEU A 176 -20.15 -19.82 -22.48
CA LEU A 176 -19.35 -21.02 -22.67
C LEU A 176 -18.50 -21.33 -21.43
N VAL A 177 -17.75 -20.33 -20.95
CA VAL A 177 -16.94 -20.47 -19.72
C VAL A 177 -17.86 -20.78 -18.54
N ALA A 178 -19.01 -20.12 -18.45
CA ALA A 178 -19.98 -20.34 -17.40
C ALA A 178 -20.46 -21.80 -17.34
N HIS A 179 -20.71 -22.41 -18.51
CA HIS A 179 -21.10 -23.82 -18.59
C HIS A 179 -19.98 -24.77 -18.13
N VAL A 180 -18.72 -24.47 -18.49
CA VAL A 180 -17.54 -25.25 -18.09
C VAL A 180 -17.28 -25.15 -16.58
N PHE A 181 -17.56 -24.00 -15.96
CA PHE A 181 -17.30 -23.77 -14.54
C PHE A 181 -18.44 -24.16 -13.61
N HIS A 182 -19.64 -24.43 -14.14
CA HIS A 182 -20.76 -24.93 -13.35
C HIS A 182 -20.45 -26.16 -12.44
N PRO A 183 -19.73 -27.21 -12.90
CA PRO A 183 -19.32 -28.31 -12.01
C PRO A 183 -18.37 -27.87 -10.88
N ILE A 184 -17.51 -26.88 -11.12
CA ILE A 184 -16.58 -26.35 -10.12
C ILE A 184 -17.37 -25.60 -9.04
N ILE A 185 -18.37 -24.80 -9.42
CA ILE A 185 -19.23 -24.11 -8.45
C ILE A 185 -19.95 -25.11 -7.55
N ARG A 186 -20.49 -26.18 -8.13
CA ARG A 186 -21.14 -27.24 -7.33
C ARG A 186 -20.18 -27.90 -6.34
N LEU A 187 -18.92 -28.09 -6.75
CA LEU A 187 -17.91 -28.61 -5.87
C LEU A 187 -17.60 -27.63 -4.74
N LEU A 188 -17.43 -26.33 -5.04
CA LEU A 188 -17.01 -25.31 -4.08
C LEU A 188 -18.12 -24.85 -3.12
N PHE A 189 -19.37 -24.79 -3.60
CA PHE A 189 -20.53 -24.27 -2.89
C PHE A 189 -21.62 -25.34 -2.70
N PRO A 190 -21.34 -26.44 -1.97
CA PRO A 190 -22.28 -27.56 -1.85
C PRO A 190 -23.56 -27.21 -1.06
N GLN A 191 -23.54 -26.13 -0.27
CA GLN A 191 -24.67 -25.69 0.56
C GLN A 191 -25.69 -24.84 -0.22
N VAL A 192 -25.39 -24.45 -1.46
CA VAL A 192 -26.28 -23.60 -2.27
C VAL A 192 -27.25 -24.49 -3.07
N PRO A 193 -28.58 -24.33 -2.93
CA PRO A 193 -29.56 -25.08 -3.71
C PRO A 193 -29.38 -24.88 -5.22
N ARG A 194 -29.72 -25.91 -6.03
CA ARG A 194 -29.46 -25.91 -7.48
C ARG A 194 -30.13 -24.76 -8.22
N ASP A 195 -31.35 -24.42 -7.84
CA ASP A 195 -32.15 -23.40 -8.52
C ASP A 195 -32.06 -22.03 -7.84
N HIS A 196 -31.12 -21.86 -6.89
CA HIS A 196 -30.97 -20.60 -6.17
C HIS A 196 -30.26 -19.54 -7.05
N PRO A 197 -30.77 -18.30 -7.09
CA PRO A 197 -30.13 -17.18 -7.83
C PRO A 197 -28.67 -16.91 -7.45
N ALA A 198 -28.24 -17.32 -6.24
CA ALA A 198 -26.84 -17.28 -5.83
C ALA A 198 -25.88 -17.94 -6.83
N ASN A 199 -26.27 -19.07 -7.45
CA ASN A 199 -25.42 -19.77 -8.41
C ASN A 199 -25.07 -18.91 -9.62
N GLY A 200 -26.06 -18.15 -10.14
CA GLY A 200 -25.83 -17.24 -11.26
C GLY A 200 -24.89 -16.09 -10.89
N ALA A 201 -25.08 -15.47 -9.73
CA ALA A 201 -24.23 -14.37 -9.28
C ALA A 201 -22.79 -14.82 -8.99
N ILE A 202 -22.61 -15.98 -8.35
CA ILE A 202 -21.28 -16.59 -8.12
C ILE A 202 -20.61 -16.90 -9.45
N LEU A 203 -21.34 -17.48 -10.40
CA LEU A 203 -20.82 -17.83 -11.71
C LEU A 203 -20.35 -16.60 -12.49
N MET A 204 -21.15 -15.54 -12.48
CA MET A 204 -20.76 -14.27 -13.09
C MET A 204 -19.54 -13.67 -12.40
N ASN A 205 -19.50 -13.65 -11.07
CA ASN A 205 -18.33 -13.17 -10.32
C ASN A 205 -17.05 -13.94 -10.67
N MET A 206 -17.10 -15.28 -10.62
CA MET A 206 -15.93 -16.12 -10.92
C MET A 206 -15.46 -15.97 -12.37
N THR A 207 -16.39 -16.01 -13.32
CA THR A 207 -16.08 -15.90 -14.76
C THR A 207 -15.47 -14.54 -15.09
N THR A 208 -16.02 -13.47 -14.49
CA THR A 208 -15.53 -12.10 -14.68
C THR A 208 -14.12 -11.93 -14.11
N THR A 209 -13.81 -12.50 -12.93
CA THR A 209 -12.45 -12.53 -12.38
C THR A 209 -11.48 -13.30 -13.29
N ILE A 210 -11.88 -14.49 -13.76
CA ILE A 210 -11.06 -15.34 -14.65
C ILE A 210 -10.76 -14.63 -15.97
N LEU A 211 -11.73 -13.93 -16.57
CA LEU A 211 -11.54 -13.23 -17.82
C LEU A 211 -10.78 -11.90 -17.68
N GLY A 212 -10.38 -11.52 -16.45
CA GLY A 212 -9.67 -10.26 -16.23
C GLY A 212 -10.57 -9.03 -16.27
N LEU A 213 -11.87 -9.21 -16.08
CA LEU A 213 -12.89 -8.15 -16.01
C LEU A 213 -13.11 -7.68 -14.56
N GLY A 214 -12.05 -7.64 -13.73
CA GLY A 214 -12.14 -7.48 -12.27
C GLY A 214 -13.03 -6.33 -11.77
N ASN A 215 -13.14 -5.23 -12.54
CA ASN A 215 -14.02 -4.11 -12.21
C ASN A 215 -15.52 -4.46 -12.22
N ALA A 216 -15.93 -5.41 -13.07
CA ALA A 216 -17.29 -5.94 -13.09
C ALA A 216 -17.46 -7.12 -12.10
N ALA A 217 -16.38 -7.71 -11.59
CA ALA A 217 -16.47 -8.86 -10.69
C ALA A 217 -17.04 -8.45 -9.33
N THR A 218 -16.65 -7.28 -8.81
CA THR A 218 -17.09 -6.77 -7.50
C THR A 218 -18.62 -6.63 -7.35
N PRO A 219 -19.38 -6.00 -8.27
CA PRO A 219 -20.83 -5.91 -8.14
C PRO A 219 -21.51 -7.29 -8.17
N PHE A 220 -21.04 -8.22 -9.02
CA PHE A 220 -21.54 -9.60 -9.01
C PHE A 220 -21.17 -10.34 -7.72
N GLY A 221 -19.98 -10.07 -7.16
CA GLY A 221 -19.52 -10.63 -5.90
C GLY A 221 -20.34 -10.14 -4.71
N LEU A 222 -20.65 -8.85 -4.65
CA LEU A 222 -21.57 -8.29 -3.65
C LEU A 222 -22.97 -8.90 -3.79
N LYS A 223 -23.47 -9.03 -5.03
CA LYS A 223 -24.76 -9.68 -5.26
C LYS A 223 -24.74 -11.15 -4.81
N ALA A 224 -23.68 -11.88 -5.10
CA ALA A 224 -23.51 -13.25 -4.63
C ALA A 224 -23.45 -13.32 -3.10
N MET A 225 -22.76 -12.39 -2.43
CA MET A 225 -22.72 -12.31 -0.97
C MET A 225 -24.09 -12.04 -0.34
N GLU A 226 -24.91 -11.17 -0.94
CA GLU A 226 -26.30 -10.94 -0.52
C GLU A 226 -27.12 -12.22 -0.61
N GLN A 227 -27.05 -12.91 -1.76
CA GLN A 227 -27.81 -14.15 -1.99
C GLN A 227 -27.34 -15.30 -1.09
N LEU A 228 -26.04 -15.39 -0.80
CA LEU A 228 -25.51 -16.32 0.19
C LEU A 228 -25.92 -15.93 1.62
N GLN A 229 -26.02 -14.64 1.91
CA GLN A 229 -26.48 -14.15 3.21
C GLN A 229 -27.95 -14.48 3.42
N GLU A 230 -28.81 -14.50 2.40
CA GLU A 230 -30.20 -14.95 2.50
C GLU A 230 -30.30 -16.40 2.97
N LEU A 231 -29.45 -17.28 2.44
CA LEU A 231 -29.35 -18.70 2.81
C LEU A 231 -28.70 -18.93 4.18
N ASN A 232 -27.99 -17.95 4.70
CA ASN A 232 -27.27 -18.07 5.97
C ASN A 232 -28.25 -18.08 7.17
N PRO A 233 -28.29 -19.15 7.98
CA PRO A 233 -29.15 -19.20 9.18
C PRO A 233 -28.69 -18.25 10.30
N HIS A 234 -27.43 -17.80 10.29
CA HIS A 234 -26.85 -16.96 11.34
C HIS A 234 -26.46 -15.58 10.78
N LYS A 235 -27.40 -14.62 10.81
CA LYS A 235 -27.26 -13.32 10.12
C LYS A 235 -26.14 -12.38 10.61
N GLY A 236 -25.37 -12.76 11.64
CA GLY A 236 -24.19 -12.03 12.12
C GLY A 236 -22.85 -12.75 11.94
N VAL A 237 -22.85 -13.97 11.39
CA VAL A 237 -21.64 -14.80 11.23
C VAL A 237 -21.53 -15.25 9.79
N ALA A 238 -20.35 -15.11 9.17
CA ALA A 238 -20.15 -15.56 7.81
C ALA A 238 -20.32 -17.08 7.68
N SER A 239 -21.10 -17.52 6.69
CA SER A 239 -21.25 -18.92 6.32
C SER A 239 -20.02 -19.43 5.55
N ASP A 240 -19.82 -20.75 5.52
CA ASP A 240 -18.73 -21.38 4.76
C ASP A 240 -18.73 -20.98 3.28
N SER A 241 -19.93 -20.83 2.70
CA SER A 241 -20.08 -20.38 1.31
C SER A 241 -19.60 -18.94 1.12
N GLN A 242 -19.86 -18.04 2.06
CA GLN A 242 -19.36 -16.66 1.99
C GLN A 242 -17.84 -16.60 2.19
N VAL A 243 -17.31 -17.35 3.15
CA VAL A 243 -15.85 -17.46 3.37
C VAL A 243 -15.18 -18.02 2.11
N MET A 244 -15.76 -19.02 1.47
CA MET A 244 -15.23 -19.59 0.23
C MET A 244 -15.23 -18.57 -0.91
N LEU A 245 -16.34 -17.85 -1.12
CA LEU A 245 -16.41 -16.80 -2.15
C LEU A 245 -15.37 -15.71 -1.92
N LEU A 246 -15.17 -15.30 -0.66
CA LEU A 246 -14.16 -14.31 -0.29
C LEU A 246 -12.74 -14.81 -0.56
N ALA A 247 -12.43 -16.04 -0.14
CA ALA A 247 -11.11 -16.64 -0.34
C ALA A 247 -10.78 -16.80 -1.83
N TYR A 248 -11.76 -17.21 -2.65
CA TYR A 248 -11.61 -17.28 -4.11
C TYR A 248 -11.31 -15.91 -4.73
N ASN A 249 -12.08 -14.88 -4.38
CA ASN A 249 -11.88 -13.53 -4.92
C ASN A 249 -10.56 -12.90 -4.45
N THR A 250 -10.11 -13.24 -3.24
CA THR A 250 -8.80 -12.80 -2.72
C THR A 250 -7.65 -13.46 -3.47
N ALA A 251 -7.81 -14.71 -3.93
CA ALA A 251 -6.79 -15.41 -4.69
C ALA A 251 -6.58 -14.83 -6.10
N GLY A 252 -7.61 -14.22 -6.69
CA GLY A 252 -7.49 -13.36 -7.87
C GLY A 252 -7.03 -14.08 -9.15
N PHE A 253 -7.39 -15.34 -9.36
CA PHE A 253 -7.02 -16.05 -10.59
C PHE A 253 -7.64 -15.41 -11.83
N ALA A 254 -6.78 -14.89 -12.71
CA ALA A 254 -7.13 -14.31 -13.99
C ALA A 254 -6.32 -14.98 -15.11
N LEU A 255 -7.01 -15.42 -16.16
CA LEU A 255 -6.43 -15.95 -17.39
C LEU A 255 -5.71 -14.83 -18.16
N LEU A 256 -6.32 -13.64 -18.19
CA LEU A 256 -5.78 -12.44 -18.81
C LEU A 256 -5.65 -11.35 -17.75
N PRO A 257 -4.44 -11.06 -17.24
CA PRO A 257 -4.24 -10.03 -16.22
C PRO A 257 -4.22 -8.63 -16.86
N THR A 258 -5.34 -8.24 -17.49
CA THR A 258 -5.50 -7.01 -18.30
C THR A 258 -4.98 -5.75 -17.59
N THR A 259 -5.25 -5.61 -16.29
CA THR A 259 -4.74 -4.49 -15.48
C THR A 259 -3.22 -4.49 -15.35
N LEU A 260 -2.57 -5.64 -15.11
CA LEU A 260 -1.12 -5.70 -15.07
C LEU A 260 -0.50 -5.49 -16.47
N LEU A 261 -1.15 -5.99 -17.52
CA LEU A 261 -0.70 -5.74 -18.90
C LEU A 261 -0.73 -4.24 -19.23
N ALA A 262 -1.83 -3.56 -18.86
CA ALA A 262 -1.97 -2.12 -19.01
C ALA A 262 -0.90 -1.36 -18.23
N LEU A 263 -0.64 -1.75 -16.97
CA LEU A 263 0.39 -1.15 -16.14
C LEU A 263 1.81 -1.36 -16.69
N ARG A 264 2.13 -2.57 -17.16
CA ARG A 264 3.43 -2.86 -17.80
C ARG A 264 3.60 -2.07 -19.08
N LYS A 265 2.53 -1.90 -19.86
CA LYS A 265 2.56 -1.09 -21.07
C LYS A 265 2.79 0.38 -20.76
N SER A 266 2.12 0.94 -19.76
CA SER A 266 2.31 2.34 -19.35
C SER A 266 3.68 2.59 -18.71
N ALA A 267 4.22 1.60 -18.00
CA ALA A 267 5.57 1.64 -17.43
C ALA A 267 6.70 1.44 -18.47
N GLY A 268 6.38 1.26 -19.76
CA GLY A 268 7.37 1.14 -20.83
C GLY A 268 8.10 -0.21 -20.90
N CYS A 269 7.51 -1.29 -20.37
CA CYS A 269 8.11 -2.63 -20.46
C CYS A 269 8.25 -3.11 -21.92
N SER A 270 9.38 -3.76 -22.22
CA SER A 270 9.74 -4.27 -23.57
C SER A 270 8.73 -5.29 -24.10
N ASP A 271 8.34 -6.25 -23.25
CA ASP A 271 7.23 -7.18 -23.51
C ASP A 271 6.23 -7.15 -22.34
N PRO A 272 5.06 -6.51 -22.53
CA PRO A 272 3.99 -6.53 -21.55
C PRO A 272 3.37 -7.92 -21.34
N PHE A 273 3.39 -8.81 -22.34
CA PHE A 273 2.65 -10.08 -22.35
C PHE A 273 3.41 -11.25 -21.70
N GLU A 274 4.73 -11.15 -21.54
CA GLU A 274 5.58 -12.16 -20.91
C GLU A 274 5.03 -12.68 -19.57
N ILE A 275 4.37 -11.80 -18.80
CA ILE A 275 3.85 -12.14 -17.47
C ILE A 275 2.63 -13.06 -17.48
N ILE A 276 1.91 -13.22 -18.60
CA ILE A 276 0.65 -13.97 -18.63
C ILE A 276 0.82 -15.38 -18.06
N GLY A 277 1.84 -16.13 -18.53
CA GLY A 277 2.10 -17.49 -18.05
C GLY A 277 2.39 -17.54 -16.56
N THR A 278 3.24 -16.62 -16.07
CA THR A 278 3.58 -16.54 -14.64
C THR A 278 2.39 -16.15 -13.77
N CYS A 279 1.54 -15.21 -14.22
CA CYS A 279 0.33 -14.81 -13.53
C CYS A 279 -0.70 -15.94 -13.48
N MET A 280 -0.85 -16.72 -14.55
CA MET A 280 -1.75 -17.88 -14.56
C MET A 280 -1.30 -18.94 -13.55
N ILE A 281 0.00 -19.26 -13.50
CA ILE A 281 0.53 -20.24 -12.53
C ILE A 281 0.41 -19.71 -11.10
N ALA A 282 0.79 -18.45 -10.86
CA ALA A 282 0.68 -17.83 -9.55
C ALA A 282 -0.78 -17.75 -9.07
N GLY A 283 -1.69 -17.33 -9.94
CA GLY A 283 -3.12 -17.28 -9.64
C GLY A 283 -3.72 -18.67 -9.40
N ALA A 284 -3.36 -19.66 -10.21
CA ALA A 284 -3.85 -21.03 -10.04
C ALA A 284 -3.39 -21.62 -8.70
N THR A 285 -2.10 -21.48 -8.38
CA THR A 285 -1.55 -21.94 -7.09
C THR A 285 -2.17 -21.19 -5.91
N SER A 286 -2.32 -19.86 -6.01
CA SER A 286 -3.02 -19.03 -5.02
C SER A 286 -4.47 -19.49 -4.79
N THR A 287 -5.23 -19.72 -5.86
CA THR A 287 -6.62 -20.18 -5.77
C THR A 287 -6.73 -21.57 -5.16
N ILE A 288 -5.83 -22.50 -5.51
CA ILE A 288 -5.78 -23.83 -4.89
C ILE A 288 -5.51 -23.71 -3.39
N VAL A 289 -4.49 -22.93 -3.00
CA VAL A 289 -4.14 -22.72 -1.59
C VAL A 289 -5.27 -22.05 -0.83
N ALA A 290 -5.94 -21.05 -1.42
CA ALA A 290 -7.08 -20.37 -0.78
C ALA A 290 -8.28 -21.31 -0.57
N ILE A 291 -8.61 -22.14 -1.57
CA ILE A 291 -9.70 -23.13 -1.47
C ILE A 291 -9.38 -24.21 -0.44
N LEU A 292 -8.17 -24.77 -0.49
CA LEU A 292 -7.74 -25.77 0.47
C LEU A 292 -7.66 -25.18 1.88
N GLY A 293 -7.13 -23.96 2.02
CA GLY A 293 -7.05 -23.22 3.27
C GLY A 293 -8.43 -23.01 3.88
N ALA A 294 -9.38 -22.46 3.12
CA ALA A 294 -10.75 -22.26 3.58
C ALA A 294 -11.40 -23.56 4.07
N ARG A 295 -11.21 -24.67 3.35
CA ARG A 295 -11.77 -25.98 3.74
C ARG A 295 -11.08 -26.62 4.94
N LEU A 296 -9.75 -26.58 5.00
CA LEU A 296 -8.98 -27.24 6.04
C LEU A 296 -9.08 -26.46 7.35
N LEU A 297 -8.98 -25.14 7.31
CA LEU A 297 -9.15 -24.27 8.48
C LEU A 297 -10.59 -24.36 9.02
N GLY A 298 -11.60 -24.37 8.14
CA GLY A 298 -13.00 -24.52 8.55
C GLY A 298 -13.32 -25.83 9.32
N ARG A 299 -12.46 -26.86 9.21
CA ARG A 299 -12.61 -28.11 10.00
C ARG A 299 -12.00 -28.04 11.39
N LEU A 300 -11.19 -27.02 11.69
CA LEU A 300 -10.59 -26.88 13.01
C LEU A 300 -11.62 -26.36 14.02
N PRO A 301 -11.57 -26.82 15.29
CA PRO A 301 -12.55 -26.44 16.30
C PRO A 301 -12.59 -24.93 16.58
N MET A 302 -11.46 -24.22 16.38
CA MET A 302 -11.38 -22.78 16.58
C MET A 302 -12.15 -21.96 15.53
N PHE A 303 -12.33 -22.48 14.31
CA PHE A 303 -13.09 -21.83 13.24
C PHE A 303 -14.50 -22.41 13.11
N SER A 304 -14.94 -23.20 14.09
CA SER A 304 -16.27 -23.78 14.10
C SER A 304 -17.33 -22.70 14.34
N LEU A 305 -18.52 -22.92 13.80
CA LEU A 305 -19.69 -22.07 14.03
C LEU A 305 -19.94 -21.82 15.54
N LYS A 306 -19.70 -22.82 16.40
CA LYS A 306 -19.84 -22.68 17.85
C LYS A 306 -18.87 -21.64 18.43
N ALA A 307 -17.62 -21.64 17.97
CA ALA A 307 -16.61 -20.67 18.38
C ALA A 307 -16.97 -19.26 17.87
N ALA A 308 -17.39 -19.15 16.61
CA ALA A 308 -17.80 -17.88 16.01
C ALA A 308 -19.03 -17.27 16.71
N LEU A 309 -20.03 -18.09 17.05
CA LEU A 309 -21.20 -17.62 17.81
C LEU A 309 -20.82 -17.19 19.23
N ALA A 310 -19.91 -17.91 19.90
CA ALA A 310 -19.42 -17.53 21.22
C ALA A 310 -18.63 -16.21 21.18
N GLU A 311 -17.89 -15.94 20.11
CA GLU A 311 -17.18 -14.68 19.89
C GLU A 311 -18.16 -13.54 19.58
N ALA A 312 -19.12 -13.74 18.68
CA ALA A 312 -20.16 -12.75 18.38
C ALA A 312 -20.96 -12.33 19.63
N GLN A 313 -21.30 -13.30 20.49
CA GLN A 313 -21.93 -13.03 21.79
C GLN A 313 -21.03 -12.21 22.73
N ARG A 314 -19.71 -12.50 22.76
CA ARG A 314 -18.73 -11.72 23.54
C ARG A 314 -18.56 -10.31 23.01
N GLU A 315 -18.68 -10.10 21.70
CA GLU A 315 -18.59 -8.79 21.07
C GLU A 315 -19.89 -7.98 21.17
N GLY A 316 -20.98 -8.56 21.68
CA GLY A 316 -22.27 -7.88 21.81
C GLY A 316 -22.99 -7.73 20.47
N ILE A 317 -22.59 -8.50 19.46
CA ILE A 317 -23.31 -8.61 18.19
C ILE A 317 -24.47 -9.56 18.46
N GLU A 318 -25.65 -8.99 18.71
CA GLU A 318 -26.85 -9.80 18.93
C GLU A 318 -27.09 -10.68 17.68
N PRO A 319 -27.17 -12.01 17.82
CA PRO A 319 -27.62 -12.84 16.73
C PRO A 319 -29.07 -12.47 16.46
N GLN A 320 -29.35 -11.88 15.29
CA GLN A 320 -30.72 -11.79 14.78
C GLN A 320 -31.24 -13.22 14.60
N ALA A 321 -31.94 -13.74 15.62
CA ALA A 321 -32.50 -15.08 15.61
C ALA A 321 -33.95 -15.07 15.09
N ASP A 322 -34.19 -15.97 14.14
CA ASP A 322 -35.42 -16.71 13.86
C ASP A 322 -36.72 -15.98 13.54
N ALA A 323 -36.94 -15.74 12.23
CA ALA A 323 -38.28 -15.59 11.66
C ALA A 323 -38.72 -16.79 10.79
N ALA A 324 -37.82 -17.72 10.42
CA ALA A 324 -38.11 -18.72 9.39
C ALA A 324 -38.52 -20.11 9.93
N VAL A 325 -38.12 -20.50 11.15
CA VAL A 325 -38.39 -21.86 11.65
C VAL A 325 -39.75 -21.97 12.38
N ALA A 326 -40.37 -20.87 12.78
CA ALA A 326 -41.63 -20.88 13.51
C ALA A 326 -42.90 -21.06 12.64
N LYS A 327 -42.81 -21.02 11.31
CA LYS A 327 -43.99 -21.10 10.41
C LYS A 327 -44.30 -22.50 9.84
N SER A 328 -43.53 -23.53 10.16
CA SER A 328 -43.78 -24.91 9.68
C SER A 328 -44.45 -25.83 10.71
N GLY A 329 -44.69 -25.36 11.95
CA GLY A 329 -45.04 -26.23 13.08
C GLY A 329 -46.44 -26.07 13.68
N LYS A 330 -47.31 -25.23 13.11
CA LYS A 330 -48.68 -25.02 13.63
C LYS A 330 -49.66 -24.81 12.50
N GLU A 331 -50.24 -25.90 12.00
CA GLU A 331 -51.65 -26.00 11.59
C GLU A 331 -51.93 -27.41 11.05
N GLN A 332 -52.41 -28.29 11.94
CA GLN A 332 -53.50 -29.21 11.66
C GLN A 332 -54.03 -29.78 12.98
N PRO A 333 -55.23 -29.34 13.39
CA PRO A 333 -56.21 -30.28 13.92
C PRO A 333 -57.58 -30.05 13.28
N SER A 334 -58.02 -30.98 12.45
CA SER A 334 -59.38 -31.57 12.38
C SER A 334 -59.38 -32.70 11.36
#